data_AF-A0A9C9UB26-F1
#
_entry.id   AF-A0A9C9UB26-F1
#
_cell.length_a   1.000
_cell.length_b   1.000
_cell.length_c   1.000
_cell.angle_alpha   90.00
_cell.angle_beta   90.00
_cell.angle_gamma   90.00
#
_symmetry.space_group_name_H-M   'P 1'
#
loop_
_entity.id
_entity.type
_entity.pdbx_description
1 polymer ?
#
loop_
_entity_poly.entity_id
_entity_poly.type
_entity_poly.pdbx_seq_one_letter_code
_entity_poly.pdbx_strand_id
1 'polypeptide(L)' 'MLRQRILTALVLVPLVVWGIIALPSTWLALLFGLFVAQGGWEWSRLMRLESSGVRLAYVALVLTGMIGGWYLFI' A
#
# COMPACT_ATOMS: atom_id res chain seq x y z
N MET A 1 6.58 -11.83 -22.31
CA MET A 1 5.57 -11.84 -21.23
C MET A 1 6.03 -12.61 -19.99
N LEU A 2 6.41 -13.90 -20.07
CA LEU A 2 6.81 -14.66 -18.87
C LEU A 2 8.17 -14.24 -18.30
N ARG A 3 9.19 -14.02 -19.15
CA ARG A 3 10.55 -13.62 -18.71
C ARG A 3 10.53 -12.33 -17.87
N GLN A 4 9.78 -11.31 -18.30
CA GLN A 4 9.66 -10.05 -17.56
C GLN A 4 8.99 -10.23 -16.20
N ARG A 5 7.91 -11.04 -16.13
CA ARG A 5 7.21 -11.35 -14.87
C ARG A 5 8.12 -12.07 -13.87
N ILE A 6 8.92 -13.03 -14.35
CA ILE A 6 9.89 -13.76 -13.53
C ILE A 6 10.98 -12.82 -13.02
N LEU A 7 11.52 -11.95 -13.89
CA LEU A 7 12.54 -10.97 -13.50
C LEU A 7 12.01 -9.99 -12.45
N THR A 8 10.79 -9.46 -12.61
CA THR A 8 10.20 -8.56 -11.62
C THR A 8 9.95 -9.28 -10.28
N ALA A 9 9.47 -10.52 -10.30
CA ALA A 9 9.24 -11.28 -9.08
C ALA A 9 10.57 -11.61 -8.37
N LEU A 10 11.60 -12.00 -9.12
CA LEU A 10 12.94 -12.28 -8.58
C LEU A 10 13.58 -11.08 -7.89
N VAL A 11 13.26 -9.86 -8.31
CA VAL A 11 13.76 -8.64 -7.66
C VAL A 11 12.87 -8.24 -6.48
N LEU A 12 11.55 -8.24 -6.68
CA LEU A 12 10.60 -7.76 -5.66
C LEU A 12 10.56 -8.67 -4.42
N VAL A 13 10.58 -10.00 -4.59
CA VAL A 13 10.51 -10.95 -3.47
C VAL A 13 11.65 -10.73 -2.46
N PRO A 14 12.94 -10.80 -2.83
CA PRO A 14 14.02 -10.59 -1.87
C PRO A 14 14.02 -9.17 -1.31
N LEU A 15 13.63 -8.16 -2.09
CA LEU A 15 13.54 -6.78 -1.60
C LEU A 15 12.47 -6.62 -0.52
N VAL A 16 11.30 -7.23 -0.70
CA VAL A 16 10.22 -7.22 0.30
C VAL A 16 10.62 -8.03 1.52
N VAL A 17 11.18 -9.23 1.35
CA VAL A 17 11.65 -10.07 2.47
C VAL A 17 12.73 -9.35 3.27
N TRP A 18 13.70 -8.73 2.59
CA TRP A 18 14.71 -7.91 3.24
C TRP A 18 14.09 -6.75 4.01
N GLY A 19 13.12 -6.05 3.40
CA GLY A 19 12.41 -4.97 4.07
C GLY A 19 11.70 -5.42 5.34
N ILE A 20 11.06 -6.60 5.32
CA ILE A 20 10.38 -7.16 6.50
C ILE A 20 11.34 -7.44 7.65
N ILE A 21 12.56 -7.92 7.36
CA ILE A 21 13.52 -8.33 8.38
C ILE A 21 14.38 -7.14 8.87
N ALA A 22 14.73 -6.21 7.97
CA ALA A 22 15.73 -5.18 8.23
C ALA A 22 15.16 -3.81 8.59
N LEU A 23 13.95 -3.44 8.13
CA LEU A 23 13.41 -2.12 8.40
C LEU A 23 12.75 -2.05 9.79
N PRO A 24 12.94 -0.93 10.52
CA PRO A 24 12.12 -0.64 11.69
C PRO A 24 10.63 -0.60 11.34
N SER A 25 9.78 -0.98 12.29
CA SER A 25 8.33 -1.12 12.11
C SER A 25 7.68 0.13 11.50
N THR A 26 8.11 1.33 11.89
CA THR A 26 7.60 2.60 11.34
C THR A 26 7.86 2.73 9.84
N TRP A 27 9.07 2.42 9.38
CA TRP A 27 9.43 2.52 7.96
C TRP A 27 8.71 1.47 7.12
N LEU A 28 8.56 0.27 7.68
CA LEU A 28 7.79 -0.79 7.05
C LEU A 28 6.30 -0.41 6.92
N ALA A 29 5.70 0.14 7.99
CA ALA A 29 4.32 0.61 7.97
C ALA A 29 4.09 1.72 6.94
N LEU A 30 5.02 2.67 6.81
CA LEU A 30 4.95 3.71 5.79
C LEU A 30 5.02 3.12 4.36
N LEU A 31 5.93 2.18 4.12
CA LEU A 31 6.06 1.52 2.82
C LEU A 31 4.77 0.80 2.42
N PHE A 32 4.22 -0.03 3.31
CA PHE A 32 2.96 -0.72 3.07
C PHE A 32 1.78 0.25 2.98
N GLY A 33 1.76 1.31 3.79
CA GLY A 33 0.75 2.38 3.71
C GLY A 33 0.69 3.02 2.32
N LEU A 34 1.84 3.20 1.66
CA LEU A 34 1.91 3.72 0.30
C LEU A 34 1.30 2.75 -0.73
N PHE A 35 1.61 1.45 -0.62
CA PHE A 35 0.97 0.42 -1.47
C PHE A 35 -0.54 0.34 -1.25
N VAL A 36 -0.99 0.43 0.01
CA VAL A 36 -2.42 0.44 0.33
C VAL A 36 -3.11 1.70 -0.21
N ALA A 37 -2.47 2.87 -0.12
CA ALA A 37 -3.02 4.11 -0.70
C ALA A 37 -3.21 4.00 -2.21
N GLN A 38 -2.21 3.46 -2.91
CA GLN A 38 -2.27 3.24 -4.36
C GLN A 38 -3.34 2.20 -4.72
N GLY A 39 -3.41 1.10 -3.97
CA GLY A 39 -4.45 0.08 -4.14
C GLY A 39 -5.85 0.63 -3.89
N GLY A 40 -6.02 1.44 -2.84
CA GLY A 40 -7.27 2.12 -2.51
C GLY A 40 -7.71 3.08 -3.61
N TRP A 41 -6.77 3.80 -4.23
CA TRP A 41 -7.10 4.66 -5.37
C TRP A 41 -7.63 3.86 -6.56
N GLU A 42 -7.01 2.73 -6.92
CA GLU A 42 -7.51 1.88 -7.99
C GLU A 42 -8.85 1.20 -7.62
N TRP A 43 -9.05 0.80 -6.36
CA TRP A 43 -10.33 0.27 -5.89
C TRP A 43 -11.46 1.30 -5.94
N SER A 44 -11.16 2.57 -5.64
CA SER A 44 -12.14 3.66 -5.77
C SER A 44 -12.66 3.81 -7.20
N ARG A 45 -11.83 3.52 -8.21
CA ARG A 45 -12.24 3.47 -9.62
C ARG A 45 -13.15 2.29 -9.90
N LEU A 46 -12.84 1.12 -9.35
CA LEU A 46 -13.67 -0.09 -9.49
C LEU A 46 -15.06 0.10 -8.84
N MET A 47 -15.13 0.85 -7.75
CA MET A 47 -16.38 1.24 -7.09
C MET A 47 -17.20 2.30 -7.85
N ARG A 48 -16.74 2.74 -9.03
CA ARG A 48 -17.36 3.83 -9.82
C ARG A 48 -17.51 5.13 -9.03
N LEU A 49 -16.58 5.42 -8.12
CA LEU A 49 -16.50 6.74 -7.51
C LEU A 49 -15.95 7.69 -8.58
N GLU A 50 -16.80 8.42 -9.29
CA GLU A 50 -16.38 9.19 -10.48
C GLU A 50 -15.69 10.51 -10.13
N SER A 51 -16.08 11.14 -9.01
CA SER A 51 -15.47 12.37 -8.51
C SER A 51 -14.09 12.12 -7.92
N SER A 52 -13.08 12.82 -8.44
CA SER A 52 -11.72 12.83 -7.89
C SER A 52 -11.69 13.21 -6.41
N GLY A 53 -12.58 14.10 -5.97
CA GLY A 53 -12.70 14.48 -4.56
C GLY A 53 -13.20 13.34 -3.67
N VAL A 54 -14.17 12.56 -4.15
CA VAL A 54 -14.70 11.39 -3.42
C VAL A 54 -13.66 10.28 -3.36
N ARG A 55 -12.85 10.10 -4.41
CA ARG A 55 -11.72 9.15 -4.40
C ARG A 55 -10.64 9.55 -3.40
N LEU A 56 -10.26 10.83 -3.37
CA LEU A 56 -9.32 11.36 -2.39
C LEU A 56 -9.84 11.16 -0.97
N ALA A 57 -11.13 11.44 -0.72
CA ALA A 57 -11.75 11.21 0.58
C ALA A 57 -11.72 9.73 0.98
N TYR A 58 -11.98 8.81 0.05
CA TYR A 58 -11.88 7.36 0.30
C TYR A 58 -10.47 6.94 0.69
N VAL A 59 -9.46 7.34 -0.10
CA VAL A 59 -8.05 7.01 0.21
C VAL A 59 -7.62 7.63 1.53
N ALA A 60 -8.02 8.88 1.81
CA ALA A 60 -7.75 9.54 3.08
C ALA A 60 -8.39 8.77 4.26
N LEU A 61 -9.63 8.29 4.11
CA LEU A 61 -10.31 7.49 5.13
C LEU A 61 -9.63 6.15 5.39
N VAL A 62 -9.13 5.48 4.35
CA VAL A 62 -8.33 4.26 4.50
C VAL A 62 -7.04 4.55 5.26
N LEU A 63 -6.32 5.62 4.89
CA LEU A 63 -5.07 6.01 5.54
C LEU A 63 -5.27 6.44 7.00
N THR A 64 -6.32 7.19 7.32
CA THR A 64 -6.63 7.56 8.70
C THR A 64 -6.98 6.32 9.54
N GLY A 65 -7.69 5.34 8.97
CA GLY A 65 -7.92 4.05 9.62
C GLY A 65 -6.63 3.29 9.92
N MET A 66 -5.68 3.27 8.98
CA MET A 66 -4.36 2.65 9.19
C MET A 66 -3.56 3.37 10.29
N ILE A 67 -3.55 4.71 10.27
CA ILE A 67 -2.87 5.53 11.29
C ILE A 67 -3.51 5.30 12.66
N GLY A 68 -4.85 5.26 12.73
CA GLY A 68 -5.57 4.96 13.97
C GLY A 68 -5.24 3.57 14.50
N GLY A 69 -5.20 2.56 13.63
CA GLY A 69 -4.76 1.21 13.99
C GLY A 69 -3.33 1.19 14.53
N TRP A 70 -2.40 1.92 13.89
CA TRP A 70 -1.02 2.03 14.35
C TRP A 70 -0.94 2.55 15.79
N TYR A 71 -1.65 3.63 16.13
CA TYR A 71 -1.64 4.18 17.48
C TYR A 71 -2.35 3.32 18.53
N LEU A 72 -3.25 2.40 18.13
CA LEU A 72 -3.97 1.53 19.05
C LEU A 72 -3.18 0.26 19.45
N PHE A 73 -2.25 -0.17 18.61
CA PHE A 73 -1.52 -1.45 18.78
C PHE A 73 -0.03 -1.28 19.09
N ILE A 74 0.46 -0.04 19.23
CA ILE A 74 1.81 0.32 19.68
C ILE A 74 1.78 0.77 21.13
#